data_AF-A0A850BM98-F1
#
_entry.id   AF-A0A850BM98-F1
#
_cell.length_a   1.000
_cell.length_b   1.000
_cell.length_c   1.000
_cell.angle_alpha   90.00
_cell.angle_beta   90.00
_cell.angle_gamma   90.00
#
_symmetry.space_group_name_H-M   'P 1'
#
loop_
_entity.id
_entity.type
_entity.pdbx_description
1 polymer ?
#
loop_
_entity_poly.entity_id
_entity_poly.type
_entity_poly.pdbx_seq_one_letter_code
_entity_poly.pdbx_strand_id
1 'polypeptide(L)'
;MGQSQESSVLFSLNELMSIEDQRLKEEQAAAQKRADEELAARVEAERIERETEAARLQAEEERRRVEEARRREEAARLEAIRLAEVEKARAMAEQQARLEAMARQQQHEQKLAELAHDKQKKRLQKIVTYGSLSAILVIGGVLGVYFGKIKPEADAENIAAAAQIRAQQEESERLRRDVEEKNARVDKLLADLQAAQSKAEQERLARELAAAQKDRDVASKRWNVGPKGPAKNEPCVCKDPGDPLCGCIK
;
A
#
# COMPACT_ATOMS: atom_id res chain seq x y z
N MET A 1 166.41 11.53 2.17
CA MET A 1 165.28 10.87 2.86
C MET A 1 164.21 11.90 3.31
N GLY A 2 163.85 12.89 2.47
CA GLY A 2 162.90 13.96 2.84
C GLY A 2 161.51 13.87 2.19
N GLN A 3 161.35 13.12 1.10
CA GLN A 3 160.12 13.09 0.31
C GLN A 3 158.95 12.36 1.00
N SER A 4 159.20 11.56 2.03
CA SER A 4 158.17 10.78 2.74
C SER A 4 157.55 11.52 3.93
N GLN A 5 158.18 12.60 4.43
CA GLN A 5 157.65 13.40 5.55
C GLN A 5 156.76 14.56 5.06
N GLU A 6 157.07 15.15 3.91
CA GLU A 6 156.22 16.16 3.26
C GLU A 6 154.91 15.55 2.74
N SER A 7 154.91 14.28 2.33
CA SER A 7 153.69 13.55 1.95
C SER A 7 152.77 13.20 3.13
N SER A 8 153.32 13.05 4.34
CA SER A 8 152.56 12.72 5.56
C SER A 8 151.77 13.91 6.10
N VAL A 9 152.35 15.12 6.05
CA VAL A 9 151.68 16.36 6.48
C VAL A 9 150.57 16.75 5.51
N LEU A 10 150.81 16.63 4.20
CA LEU A 10 149.78 16.90 3.19
C LEU A 10 148.63 15.87 3.23
N PHE A 11 148.92 14.61 3.56
CA PHE A 11 147.91 13.58 3.78
C PHE A 11 147.05 13.89 5.01
N SER A 12 147.67 14.25 6.14
CA SER A 12 146.96 14.65 7.37
C SER A 12 146.09 15.89 7.19
N LEU A 13 146.55 16.89 6.42
CA LEU A 13 145.75 18.08 6.10
C LEU A 13 144.55 17.74 5.21
N ASN A 14 144.74 16.88 4.20
CA ASN A 14 143.66 16.44 3.30
C ASN A 14 142.63 15.57 4.04
N GLU A 15 143.08 14.73 4.97
CA GLU A 15 142.20 13.93 5.82
C GLU A 15 141.39 14.82 6.77
N LEU A 16 142.01 15.84 7.40
CA LEU A 16 141.29 16.81 8.23
C LEU A 16 140.26 17.61 7.41
N MET A 17 140.62 18.02 6.19
CA MET A 17 139.72 18.73 5.27
C MET A 17 138.56 17.83 4.82
N SER A 18 138.79 16.53 4.63
CA SER A 18 137.73 15.56 4.31
C SER A 18 136.77 15.31 5.48
N ILE A 19 137.28 15.33 6.72
CA ILE A 19 136.46 15.18 7.93
C ILE A 19 135.60 16.43 8.16
N GLU A 20 136.14 17.63 7.94
CA GLU A 20 135.38 18.88 8.00
C GLU A 20 134.31 18.96 6.89
N ASP A 21 134.65 18.59 5.64
CA ASP A 21 133.68 18.54 4.55
C ASP A 21 132.57 17.50 4.81
N GLN A 22 132.92 16.37 5.44
CA GLN A 22 131.95 15.36 5.85
C GLN A 22 131.03 15.85 6.99
N ARG A 23 131.56 16.54 8.01
CA ARG A 23 130.74 17.19 9.04
C ARG A 23 129.84 18.26 8.47
N LEU A 24 130.35 19.07 7.54
CA LEU A 24 129.56 20.12 6.89
C LEU A 24 128.41 19.51 6.08
N LYS A 25 128.65 18.41 5.37
CA LYS A 25 127.61 17.65 4.66
C LYS A 25 126.59 17.03 5.60
N GLU A 26 127.02 16.47 6.72
CA GLU A 26 126.14 15.91 7.75
C GLU A 26 125.29 16.99 8.43
N GLU A 27 125.88 18.15 8.74
CA GLU A 27 125.17 19.31 9.31
C GLU A 27 124.18 19.90 8.31
N GLN A 28 124.57 20.06 7.04
CA GLN A 28 123.67 20.51 5.97
C GLN A 28 122.53 19.52 5.74
N ALA A 29 122.80 18.21 5.71
CA ALA A 29 121.77 17.20 5.58
C ALA A 29 120.83 17.16 6.80
N ALA A 30 121.35 17.36 8.01
CA ALA A 30 120.53 17.48 9.22
C ALA A 30 119.67 18.75 9.22
N ALA A 31 120.22 19.88 8.76
CA ALA A 31 119.49 21.14 8.64
C ALA A 31 118.39 21.06 7.57
N GLN A 32 118.67 20.44 6.42
CA GLN A 32 117.68 20.19 5.37
C GLN A 32 116.55 19.28 5.87
N LYS A 33 116.88 18.16 6.54
CA LYS A 33 115.86 17.27 7.12
C LYS A 33 114.95 17.99 8.12
N ARG A 34 115.51 18.82 9.00
CA ARG A 34 114.71 19.61 9.95
C ARG A 34 113.80 20.61 9.25
N ALA A 35 114.29 21.27 8.20
CA ALA A 35 113.49 22.20 7.40
C ALA A 35 112.35 21.47 6.66
N ASP A 36 112.62 20.31 6.08
CA ASP A 36 111.63 19.49 5.38
C ASP A 36 110.57 18.94 6.35
N GLU A 37 110.97 18.49 7.54
CA GLU A 37 110.05 18.04 8.60
C GLU A 37 109.17 19.19 9.11
N GLU A 38 109.71 20.39 9.27
CA GLU A 38 108.93 21.57 9.68
C GLU A 38 107.93 22.00 8.60
N LEU A 39 108.34 21.99 7.32
CA LEU A 39 107.45 22.27 6.20
C LEU A 39 106.35 21.22 6.07
N ALA A 40 106.69 19.93 6.21
CA ALA A 40 105.71 18.84 6.21
C ALA A 40 104.72 18.97 7.37
N ALA A 41 105.19 19.33 8.57
CA ALA A 41 104.33 19.56 9.73
C ALA A 41 103.39 20.76 9.52
N ARG A 42 103.87 21.85 8.90
CA ARG A 42 103.03 23.02 8.58
C ARG A 42 101.95 22.71 7.55
N VAL A 43 102.31 21.98 6.48
CA VAL A 43 101.34 21.58 5.43
C VAL A 43 100.30 20.61 5.98
N GLU A 44 100.69 19.65 6.81
CA GLU A 44 99.75 18.72 7.43
C GLU A 44 98.81 19.42 8.42
N ALA A 45 99.32 20.36 9.21
CA ALA A 45 98.49 21.17 10.11
C ALA A 45 97.45 21.99 9.34
N GLU A 46 97.86 22.65 8.24
CA GLU A 46 96.95 23.41 7.38
C GLU A 46 95.91 22.49 6.70
N ARG A 47 96.31 21.27 6.30
CA ARG A 47 95.39 20.30 5.72
C ARG A 47 94.34 19.85 6.73
N ILE A 48 94.74 19.53 7.96
CA ILE A 48 93.82 19.13 9.04
C ILE A 48 92.87 20.29 9.35
N GLU A 49 93.36 21.53 9.44
CA GLU A 49 92.50 22.70 9.69
C GLU A 49 91.43 22.84 8.60
N ARG A 50 91.84 22.81 7.32
CA ARG A 50 90.90 22.87 6.17
C ARG A 50 89.90 21.71 6.16
N GLU A 51 90.34 20.49 6.44
CA GLU A 51 89.46 19.32 6.50
C GLU A 51 88.46 19.44 7.65
N THR A 52 88.87 19.95 8.82
CA THR A 52 87.95 20.17 9.95
C THR A 52 86.93 21.28 9.68
N GLU A 53 87.35 22.39 9.05
CA GLU A 53 86.43 23.45 8.66
C GLU A 53 85.43 22.99 7.60
N ALA A 54 85.89 22.25 6.58
CA ALA A 54 85.03 21.68 5.56
C ALA A 54 84.02 20.69 6.17
N ALA A 55 84.46 19.84 7.11
CA ALA A 55 83.58 18.92 7.82
C ALA A 55 82.53 19.65 8.67
N ARG A 56 82.90 20.77 9.32
CA ARG A 56 81.96 21.59 10.09
C ARG A 56 80.92 22.26 9.19
N LEU A 57 81.34 22.80 8.05
CA LEU A 57 80.43 23.41 7.08
C LEU A 57 79.46 22.37 6.49
N GLN A 58 79.94 21.19 6.13
CA GLN A 58 79.09 20.09 5.65
C GLN A 58 78.07 19.65 6.71
N ALA A 59 78.51 19.50 7.96
CA ALA A 59 77.61 19.13 9.06
C ALA A 59 76.54 20.20 9.33
N GLU A 60 76.87 21.50 9.18
CA GLU A 60 75.89 22.57 9.30
C GLU A 60 74.90 22.59 8.13
N GLU A 61 75.38 22.42 6.90
CA GLU A 61 74.51 22.33 5.72
C GLU A 61 73.56 21.14 5.80
N GLU A 62 74.04 19.97 6.23
CA GLU A 62 73.20 18.79 6.43
C GLU A 62 72.14 19.03 7.50
N ARG A 63 72.50 19.67 8.61
CA ARG A 63 71.52 20.08 9.64
C ARG A 63 70.46 21.01 9.06
N ARG A 64 70.86 22.03 8.30
CA ARG A 64 69.92 22.95 7.64
C ARG A 64 69.00 22.22 6.66
N ARG A 65 69.52 21.31 5.85
CA ARG A 65 68.72 20.50 4.91
C ARG A 65 67.72 19.61 5.63
N VAL A 66 68.12 18.97 6.72
CA VAL A 66 67.23 18.13 7.53
C VAL A 66 66.15 18.97 8.21
N GLU A 67 66.49 20.14 8.75
CA GLU A 67 65.51 21.05 9.34
C GLU A 67 64.52 21.59 8.31
N GLU A 68 64.98 21.98 7.12
CA GLU A 68 64.11 22.39 6.03
C GLU A 68 63.18 21.26 5.56
N ALA A 69 63.70 20.03 5.44
CA ALA A 69 62.91 18.87 5.08
C ALA A 69 61.81 18.61 6.13
N ARG A 70 62.15 18.68 7.42
CA ARG A 70 61.19 18.55 8.52
C ARG A 70 60.13 19.64 8.48
N ARG A 71 60.52 20.91 8.26
CA ARG A 71 59.57 22.02 8.14
C ARG A 71 58.62 21.85 6.95
N ARG A 72 59.12 21.37 5.81
CA ARG A 72 58.28 21.06 4.64
C ARG A 72 57.31 19.91 4.92
N GLU A 73 57.78 18.87 5.61
CA GLU A 73 56.92 17.75 6.00
C GLU A 73 55.84 18.18 7.00
N GLU A 74 56.20 18.96 8.02
CA GLU A 74 55.23 19.53 8.98
C GLU A 74 54.22 20.44 8.29
N ALA A 75 54.65 21.30 7.37
CA ALA A 75 53.77 22.13 6.57
C ALA A 75 52.81 21.29 5.72
N ALA A 76 53.31 20.28 5.01
CA ALA A 76 52.49 19.38 4.20
C ALA A 76 51.49 18.58 5.06
N ARG A 77 51.91 18.13 6.26
CA ARG A 77 51.02 17.46 7.21
C ARG A 77 49.91 18.39 7.70
N LEU A 78 50.23 19.63 8.04
CA LEU A 78 49.24 20.62 8.48
C LEU A 78 48.27 20.98 7.36
N GLU A 79 48.75 21.11 6.11
CA GLU A 79 47.90 21.32 4.94
C GLU A 79 46.99 20.13 4.68
N ALA A 80 47.50 18.90 4.77
CA ALA A 80 46.69 17.69 4.64
C ALA A 80 45.60 17.60 5.71
N ILE A 81 45.91 17.96 6.97
CA ILE A 81 44.92 18.01 8.06
C ILE A 81 43.86 19.07 7.76
N ARG A 82 44.24 20.28 7.35
CA ARG A 82 43.29 21.34 6.99
C ARG A 82 42.37 20.93 5.85
N LEU A 83 42.91 20.29 4.81
CA LEU A 83 42.11 19.78 3.68
C LEU A 83 41.14 18.70 4.16
N ALA A 84 41.60 17.75 4.97
CA ALA A 84 40.76 16.70 5.54
C ALA A 84 39.64 17.27 6.43
N GLU A 85 39.91 18.31 7.22
CA GLU A 85 38.90 18.99 8.03
C GLU A 85 37.85 19.72 7.16
N VAL A 86 38.28 20.42 6.10
CA VAL A 86 37.39 21.08 5.16
C VAL A 86 36.51 20.08 4.43
N GLU A 87 37.07 18.97 3.96
CA GLU A 87 36.32 17.90 3.30
C GLU A 87 35.31 17.24 4.27
N LYS A 88 35.73 16.98 5.51
CA LYS A 88 34.83 16.47 6.54
C LYS A 88 33.69 17.44 6.83
N ALA A 89 33.97 18.74 6.92
CA ALA A 89 32.95 19.76 7.12
C ALA A 89 31.96 19.83 5.94
N ARG A 90 32.46 19.73 4.70
CA ARG A 90 31.62 19.66 3.49
C ARG A 90 30.74 18.42 3.48
N ALA A 91 31.30 17.24 3.79
CA ALA A 91 30.55 16.00 3.84
C ALA A 91 29.45 16.03 4.92
N MET A 92 29.75 16.57 6.11
CA MET A 92 28.76 16.75 7.17
C MET A 92 27.65 17.74 6.77
N ALA A 93 28.01 18.87 6.16
CA ALA A 93 27.04 19.85 5.68
C ALA A 93 26.13 19.25 4.59
N GLU A 94 26.68 18.46 3.67
CA GLU A 94 25.90 17.77 2.65
C GLU A 94 24.95 16.74 3.26
N GLN A 95 25.42 15.92 4.21
CA GLN A 95 24.58 14.96 4.92
C GLN A 95 23.45 15.66 5.68
N GLN A 96 23.76 16.75 6.38
CA GLN A 96 22.75 17.53 7.08
C GLN A 96 21.72 18.13 6.12
N ALA A 97 22.16 18.72 4.99
CA ALA A 97 21.26 19.24 3.97
C ALA A 97 20.34 18.14 3.39
N ARG A 98 20.88 16.93 3.15
CA ARG A 98 20.09 15.77 2.71
C ARG A 98 19.05 15.34 3.75
N LEU A 99 19.43 15.30 5.03
CA LEU A 99 18.50 14.97 6.13
C LEU A 99 17.40 16.02 6.26
N GLU A 100 17.75 17.31 6.20
CA GLU A 100 16.78 18.41 6.23
C GLU A 100 15.82 18.37 5.04
N ALA A 101 16.33 18.07 3.84
CA ALA A 101 15.50 17.90 2.64
C ALA A 101 14.50 16.75 2.80
N MET A 102 14.96 15.58 3.27
CA MET A 102 14.06 14.44 3.55
C MET A 102 13.05 14.75 4.65
N ALA A 103 13.46 15.43 5.72
CA ALA A 103 12.56 15.85 6.79
C ALA A 103 11.48 16.82 6.28
N ARG A 104 11.83 17.78 5.41
CA ARG A 104 10.85 18.68 4.77
C ARG A 104 9.86 17.92 3.88
N GLN A 105 10.33 16.91 3.13
CA GLN A 105 9.44 16.07 2.33
C GLN A 105 8.46 15.29 3.20
N GLN A 106 8.94 14.64 4.26
CA GLN A 106 8.07 13.91 5.19
C GLN A 106 7.04 14.83 5.86
N GLN A 107 7.45 16.04 6.28
CA GLN A 107 6.52 17.02 6.84
C GLN A 107 5.47 17.47 5.82
N HIS A 108 5.83 17.59 4.54
CA HIS A 108 4.88 17.92 3.49
C HIS A 108 3.88 16.78 3.27
N GLU A 109 4.35 15.54 3.22
CA GLU A 109 3.49 14.36 3.10
C GLU A 109 2.54 14.21 4.28
N GLN A 110 3.01 14.43 5.51
CA GLN A 110 2.16 14.43 6.71
C GLN A 110 1.07 15.49 6.61
N LYS A 111 1.40 16.72 6.23
CA LYS A 111 0.41 17.80 6.04
C LYS A 111 -0.60 17.47 4.93
N LEU A 112 -0.15 16.84 3.84
CA LEU A 112 -1.04 16.40 2.77
C LEU A 112 -1.98 15.29 3.25
N ALA A 113 -1.48 14.35 4.06
CA ALA A 113 -2.28 13.28 4.65
C ALA A 113 -3.32 13.83 5.64
N GLU A 114 -2.94 14.77 6.50
CA GLU A 114 -3.87 15.46 7.41
C GLU A 114 -4.99 16.19 6.63
N LEU A 115 -4.61 16.96 5.60
CA LEU A 115 -5.57 17.63 4.73
C LEU A 115 -6.48 16.65 3.98
N ALA A 116 -5.95 15.50 3.56
CA ALA A 116 -6.74 14.45 2.91
C ALA A 116 -7.75 13.83 3.88
N HIS A 117 -7.34 13.51 5.11
CA HIS A 117 -8.22 12.99 6.14
C HIS A 117 -9.32 14.00 6.53
N ASP A 118 -8.98 15.28 6.67
CA ASP A 118 -9.97 16.33 6.97
C ASP A 118 -10.97 16.52 5.83
N LYS A 119 -10.50 16.49 4.57
CA LYS A 119 -11.37 16.53 3.39
C LYS A 119 -12.29 15.30 3.33
N GLN A 120 -11.77 14.11 3.62
CA GLN A 120 -12.57 12.88 3.66
C GLN A 120 -13.62 12.94 4.77
N LYS A 121 -13.26 13.34 6.00
CA LYS A 121 -14.20 13.52 7.10
C LYS A 121 -15.29 14.53 6.76
N LYS A 122 -14.93 15.69 6.21
CA LYS A 122 -15.90 16.72 5.77
C LYS A 122 -16.79 16.23 4.63
N ARG A 123 -16.25 15.48 3.67
CA ARG A 123 -17.02 14.89 2.57
C ARG A 123 -18.00 13.85 3.10
N LEU A 124 -17.54 12.98 4.02
CA LEU A 124 -18.38 11.96 4.63
C LEU A 124 -19.50 12.59 5.46
N GLN A 125 -19.17 13.60 6.27
CA GLN A 125 -20.17 14.36 7.05
C GLN A 125 -21.21 15.00 6.13
N LYS A 126 -20.79 15.63 5.01
CA LYS A 126 -21.72 16.18 4.01
C LYS A 126 -22.60 15.10 3.40
N ILE A 127 -22.05 13.95 3.01
CA ILE A 127 -22.83 12.85 2.43
C ILE A 127 -23.85 12.32 3.44
N VAL A 128 -23.45 12.16 4.71
CA VAL A 128 -24.35 11.68 5.76
C VAL A 128 -25.44 12.71 6.05
N THR A 129 -25.12 14.01 6.15
CA THR A 129 -26.11 15.04 6.44
C THR A 129 -27.07 15.26 5.28
N TYR A 130 -26.58 15.40 4.05
CA TYR A 130 -27.45 15.56 2.88
C TYR A 130 -28.20 14.27 2.55
N GLY A 131 -27.55 13.12 2.72
CA GLY A 131 -28.17 11.81 2.55
C GLY A 131 -29.33 11.60 3.52
N SER A 132 -29.14 11.88 4.82
CA SER A 132 -30.20 11.74 5.81
C SER A 132 -31.34 12.74 5.57
N LEU A 133 -31.05 14.01 5.25
CA LEU A 133 -32.06 15.01 4.89
C LEU A 133 -32.87 14.56 3.66
N SER A 134 -32.21 14.05 2.63
CA SER A 134 -32.89 13.56 1.42
C SER A 134 -33.78 12.35 1.70
N ALA A 135 -33.32 11.41 2.53
CA ALA A 135 -34.09 10.24 2.92
C ALA A 135 -35.35 10.63 3.72
N ILE A 136 -35.22 11.57 4.67
CA ILE A 136 -36.36 12.09 5.44
C ILE A 136 -37.35 12.80 4.52
N LEU A 137 -36.89 13.61 3.56
CA LEU A 137 -37.76 14.26 2.58
C LEU A 137 -38.52 13.26 1.71
N VAL A 138 -37.87 12.20 1.24
CA VAL A 138 -38.53 11.16 0.44
C VAL A 138 -39.56 10.40 1.26
N ILE A 139 -39.20 9.97 2.48
CA ILE A 139 -40.12 9.25 3.37
C ILE A 139 -41.31 10.14 3.74
N GLY A 140 -41.05 11.40 4.11
CA GLY A 140 -42.10 12.37 4.42
C GLY A 140 -43.00 12.68 3.23
N GLY A 141 -42.44 12.78 2.03
CA GLY A 141 -43.19 12.97 0.78
C GLY A 141 -44.09 11.78 0.46
N VAL A 142 -43.57 10.55 0.54
CA VAL A 142 -44.34 9.33 0.28
C VAL A 142 -45.46 9.16 1.31
N LEU A 143 -45.16 9.34 2.61
CA LEU A 143 -46.18 9.28 3.65
C LEU A 143 -47.22 10.39 3.48
N GLY A 144 -46.81 11.61 3.13
CA GLY A 144 -47.71 12.73 2.85
C GLY A 144 -48.68 12.46 1.71
N VAL A 145 -48.21 11.86 0.60
CA VAL A 145 -49.08 11.46 -0.53
C VAL A 145 -50.01 10.30 -0.13
N TYR A 146 -49.49 9.31 0.59
CA TYR A 146 -50.26 8.16 1.03
C TYR A 146 -51.42 8.56 1.94
N PHE A 147 -51.15 9.37 2.97
CA PHE A 147 -52.20 9.84 3.90
C PHE A 147 -53.06 10.95 3.31
N GLY A 148 -52.53 11.79 2.41
CA GLY A 148 -53.25 12.93 1.85
C GLY A 148 -54.20 12.58 0.71
N LYS A 149 -53.90 11.57 -0.11
CA LYS A 149 -54.72 11.20 -1.28
C LYS A 149 -55.15 9.74 -1.31
N ILE A 150 -54.23 8.80 -1.05
CA ILE A 150 -54.51 7.38 -1.28
C ILE A 150 -55.44 6.81 -0.20
N LYS A 151 -55.19 7.11 1.08
CA LYS A 151 -56.04 6.63 2.18
C LYS A 151 -57.49 7.13 2.11
N PRO A 152 -57.79 8.44 1.90
CA PRO A 152 -59.18 8.89 1.84
C PRO A 152 -59.94 8.34 0.63
N GLU A 153 -59.28 8.12 -0.51
CA GLU A 153 -59.89 7.50 -1.69
C GLU A 153 -60.19 6.01 -1.45
N ALA A 154 -59.24 5.26 -0.86
CA ALA A 154 -59.45 3.86 -0.50
C ALA A 154 -60.53 3.68 0.58
N ASP A 155 -60.57 4.56 1.59
CA ASP A 155 -61.61 4.52 2.62
C ASP A 155 -62.99 4.81 2.01
N ALA A 156 -63.09 5.74 1.05
CA ALA A 156 -64.34 6.02 0.34
C ALA A 156 -64.81 4.84 -0.53
N GLU A 157 -63.90 4.19 -1.26
CA GLU A 157 -64.21 2.99 -2.04
C GLU A 157 -64.65 1.82 -1.17
N ASN A 158 -63.98 1.60 -0.03
CA ASN A 158 -64.35 0.55 0.92
C ASN A 158 -65.74 0.80 1.53
N ILE A 159 -66.09 2.05 1.83
CA ILE A 159 -67.44 2.41 2.31
C ILE A 159 -68.49 2.17 1.21
N ALA A 160 -68.19 2.52 -0.04
CA ALA A 160 -69.09 2.27 -1.17
C ALA A 160 -69.27 0.77 -1.44
N ALA A 161 -68.19 -0.02 -1.38
CA ALA A 161 -68.25 -1.48 -1.50
C ALA A 161 -69.06 -2.12 -0.36
N ALA A 162 -68.85 -1.66 0.88
CA ALA A 162 -69.64 -2.12 2.03
C ALA A 162 -71.14 -1.79 1.89
N ALA A 163 -71.48 -0.62 1.32
CA ALA A 163 -72.86 -0.25 1.03
C ALA A 163 -73.48 -1.14 -0.06
N GLN A 164 -72.74 -1.48 -1.11
CA GLN A 164 -73.20 -2.41 -2.17
C GLN A 164 -73.42 -3.83 -1.62
N ILE A 165 -72.54 -4.32 -0.75
CA ILE A 165 -72.71 -5.64 -0.12
C ILE A 165 -73.98 -5.66 0.72
N ARG A 166 -74.26 -4.60 1.49
CA ARG A 166 -75.50 -4.50 2.28
C ARG A 166 -76.74 -4.46 1.39
N ALA A 167 -76.71 -3.71 0.29
CA ALA A 167 -77.81 -3.68 -0.67
C ALA A 167 -78.07 -5.07 -1.31
N GLN A 168 -77.01 -5.79 -1.68
CA GLN A 168 -77.12 -7.17 -2.17
C GLN A 168 -77.66 -8.14 -1.11
N GLN A 169 -77.27 -7.97 0.15
CA GLN A 169 -77.81 -8.77 1.25
C GLN A 169 -79.31 -8.52 1.40
N GLU A 170 -79.75 -7.26 1.39
CA GLU A 170 -81.17 -6.91 1.46
C GLU A 170 -81.98 -7.47 0.27
N GLU A 171 -81.43 -7.39 -0.95
CA GLU A 171 -82.06 -8.02 -2.13
C GLU A 171 -82.14 -9.54 -1.98
N SER A 172 -81.06 -10.17 -1.52
CA SER A 172 -81.03 -11.61 -1.31
C SER A 172 -82.05 -12.07 -0.25
N GLU A 173 -82.25 -11.27 0.80
CA GLU A 173 -83.27 -11.54 1.82
C GLU A 173 -84.68 -11.35 1.27
N ARG A 174 -84.92 -10.34 0.43
CA ARG A 174 -86.23 -10.16 -0.24
C ARG A 174 -86.53 -11.33 -1.17
N LEU A 175 -85.58 -11.73 -2.01
CA LEU A 175 -85.74 -12.90 -2.88
C LEU A 175 -85.99 -14.18 -2.06
N ARG A 176 -85.31 -14.35 -0.92
CA ARG A 176 -85.55 -15.50 -0.03
C ARG A 176 -86.97 -15.49 0.52
N ARG A 177 -87.48 -14.34 0.98
CA ARG A 177 -88.87 -14.22 1.46
C ARG A 177 -89.89 -14.50 0.36
N ASP A 178 -89.65 -14.01 -0.86
CA ASP A 178 -90.53 -14.29 -2.00
C ASP A 178 -90.53 -15.78 -2.33
N VAL A 179 -89.36 -16.43 -2.34
CA VAL A 179 -89.24 -17.89 -2.56
C VAL A 179 -89.96 -18.66 -1.45
N GLU A 180 -89.78 -18.28 -0.18
CA GLU A 180 -90.49 -18.91 0.94
C GLU A 180 -92.01 -18.74 0.83
N GLU A 181 -92.51 -17.57 0.43
CA GLU A 181 -93.94 -17.35 0.22
C GLU A 181 -94.48 -18.22 -0.93
N LYS A 182 -93.75 -18.29 -2.05
CA LYS A 182 -94.12 -19.13 -3.19
C LYS A 182 -94.11 -20.60 -2.79
N ASN A 183 -93.10 -21.05 -2.05
CA ASN A 183 -93.03 -22.42 -1.54
C ASN A 183 -94.20 -22.71 -0.58
N ALA A 184 -94.53 -21.82 0.35
CA ALA A 184 -95.67 -22.00 1.24
C ALA A 184 -97.01 -22.07 0.48
N ARG A 185 -97.15 -21.33 -0.63
CA ARG A 185 -98.32 -21.44 -1.53
C ARG A 185 -98.32 -22.78 -2.27
N VAL A 186 -97.17 -23.24 -2.76
CA VAL A 186 -97.05 -24.57 -3.39
C VAL A 186 -97.37 -25.67 -2.37
N ASP A 187 -96.85 -25.59 -1.15
CA ASP A 187 -97.13 -26.56 -0.09
C ASP A 187 -98.61 -26.58 0.30
N LYS A 188 -99.28 -25.42 0.36
CA LYS A 188 -100.74 -25.36 0.53
C LYS A 188 -101.49 -25.99 -0.63
N LEU A 189 -101.10 -25.69 -1.87
CA LEU A 189 -101.71 -26.30 -3.06
C LEU A 189 -101.46 -27.81 -3.11
N LEU A 190 -100.29 -28.28 -2.68
CA LEU A 190 -99.95 -29.70 -2.55
C LEU A 190 -100.74 -30.35 -1.42
N ALA A 191 -100.95 -29.67 -0.29
CA ALA A 191 -101.78 -30.16 0.80
C ALA A 191 -103.27 -30.22 0.40
N ASP A 192 -103.77 -29.25 -0.35
CA ASP A 192 -105.13 -29.24 -0.91
C ASP A 192 -105.30 -30.33 -1.98
N LEU A 193 -104.29 -30.51 -2.84
CA LEU A 193 -104.21 -31.64 -3.78
C LEU A 193 -104.18 -32.97 -3.03
N GLN A 194 -103.35 -33.12 -2.00
CA GLN A 194 -103.26 -34.34 -1.18
C GLN A 194 -104.51 -34.59 -0.35
N ALA A 195 -105.24 -33.56 0.09
CA ALA A 195 -106.52 -33.70 0.77
C ALA A 195 -107.62 -34.15 -0.21
N ALA A 196 -107.67 -33.58 -1.41
CA ALA A 196 -108.56 -34.00 -2.49
C ALA A 196 -108.20 -35.39 -3.04
N GLN A 197 -106.90 -35.69 -3.10
CA GLN A 197 -106.35 -36.98 -3.47
C GLN A 197 -106.62 -37.99 -2.35
N SER A 198 -106.43 -37.75 -1.05
CA SER A 198 -106.59 -38.79 0.00
C SER A 198 -107.92 -39.56 -0.02
N LYS A 199 -109.02 -38.98 -0.55
CA LYS A 199 -110.29 -39.68 -0.78
C LYS A 199 -110.43 -40.34 -2.17
N ALA A 200 -109.81 -39.80 -3.22
CA ALA A 200 -109.88 -40.35 -4.59
C ALA A 200 -108.65 -41.21 -5.00
N GLU A 201 -107.52 -41.01 -4.30
CA GLU A 201 -106.23 -41.64 -4.42
C GLU A 201 -106.03 -42.80 -3.46
N GLN A 202 -106.77 -42.95 -2.35
CA GLN A 202 -106.73 -44.25 -1.64
C GLN A 202 -107.24 -45.39 -2.54
N GLU A 203 -108.24 -45.11 -3.40
CA GLU A 203 -108.74 -46.07 -4.39
C GLU A 203 -107.94 -46.12 -5.71
N ARG A 204 -107.22 -45.04 -6.08
CA ARG A 204 -106.31 -45.05 -7.24
C ARG A 204 -104.93 -45.60 -6.90
N LEU A 205 -104.30 -45.24 -5.76
CA LEU A 205 -103.03 -45.83 -5.31
C LEU A 205 -103.14 -47.33 -5.04
N ALA A 206 -104.29 -47.85 -4.59
CA ALA A 206 -104.47 -49.31 -4.53
C ALA A 206 -104.37 -49.97 -5.92
N ARG A 207 -104.85 -49.29 -6.98
CA ARG A 207 -104.79 -49.75 -8.37
C ARG A 207 -103.45 -49.43 -9.04
N GLU A 208 -102.81 -48.33 -8.66
CA GLU A 208 -101.56 -47.85 -9.22
C GLU A 208 -100.35 -48.52 -8.56
N LEU A 209 -100.40 -48.90 -7.28
CA LEU A 209 -99.40 -49.80 -6.67
C LEU A 209 -99.40 -51.18 -7.34
N ALA A 210 -100.58 -51.69 -7.73
CA ALA A 210 -100.69 -52.93 -8.51
C ALA A 210 -100.16 -52.79 -9.95
N ALA A 211 -100.19 -51.58 -10.53
CA ALA A 211 -99.65 -51.29 -11.87
C ALA A 211 -98.14 -50.99 -11.83
N ALA A 212 -97.66 -50.19 -10.87
CA ALA A 212 -96.26 -49.80 -10.71
C ALA A 212 -95.36 -50.97 -10.26
N GLN A 213 -95.89 -51.98 -9.56
CA GLN A 213 -95.14 -53.23 -9.34
C GLN A 213 -94.84 -53.95 -10.67
N LYS A 214 -95.74 -53.92 -11.65
CA LYS A 214 -95.52 -54.52 -12.97
C LYS A 214 -94.53 -53.73 -13.82
N ASP A 215 -94.54 -52.40 -13.73
CA ASP A 215 -93.62 -51.54 -14.50
C ASP A 215 -92.20 -51.50 -13.91
N ARG A 216 -92.03 -51.71 -12.59
CA ARG A 216 -90.70 -51.78 -11.96
C ARG A 216 -89.90 -53.01 -12.41
N ASP A 217 -90.57 -54.13 -12.70
CA ASP A 217 -89.95 -55.31 -13.31
C ASP A 217 -89.51 -55.07 -14.78
N VAL A 218 -90.15 -54.11 -15.47
CA VAL A 218 -89.83 -53.75 -16.86
C VAL A 218 -88.78 -52.62 -16.93
N ALA A 219 -88.78 -51.68 -15.99
CA ALA A 219 -87.85 -50.54 -15.95
C ALA A 219 -86.45 -50.91 -15.41
N SER A 220 -86.32 -51.97 -14.60
CA SER A 220 -85.01 -52.50 -14.17
C SER A 220 -84.15 -53.01 -15.34
N LYS A 221 -84.75 -53.24 -16.52
CA LYS A 221 -84.05 -53.62 -17.77
C LYS A 221 -83.64 -52.43 -18.66
N ARG A 222 -83.99 -51.18 -18.33
CA ARG A 222 -83.81 -50.01 -19.22
C ARG A 222 -82.79 -48.97 -18.74
N TRP A 223 -82.20 -49.13 -17.55
CA TRP A 223 -81.17 -48.25 -16.99
C TRP A 223 -79.76 -48.68 -17.38
N ASN A 224 -79.50 -48.70 -18.69
CA ASN A 224 -78.18 -49.03 -19.23
C ASN A 224 -77.83 -48.14 -20.43
N VAL A 225 -77.86 -46.81 -20.26
CA VAL A 225 -77.26 -45.84 -21.21
C VAL A 225 -76.90 -44.55 -20.44
N GLY A 226 -75.60 -44.33 -20.20
CA GLY A 226 -75.08 -43.05 -19.70
C GLY A 226 -74.69 -42.09 -20.83
N PRO A 227 -74.36 -40.81 -20.53
CA PRO A 227 -73.63 -39.98 -21.46
C PRO A 227 -72.29 -39.45 -20.91
N LYS A 228 -71.26 -39.81 -21.68
CA LYS A 228 -70.15 -39.01 -22.23
C LYS A 228 -69.32 -38.11 -21.31
N GLY A 229 -68.04 -38.50 -21.21
CA GLY A 229 -66.94 -37.78 -20.58
C GLY A 229 -66.36 -36.59 -21.36
N PRO A 230 -65.14 -36.15 -20.99
CA PRO A 230 -64.72 -34.75 -20.93
C PRO A 230 -64.07 -34.21 -22.20
N ALA A 231 -64.12 -32.88 -22.37
CA ALA A 231 -63.32 -32.17 -23.37
C ALA A 231 -61.91 -31.83 -22.84
N LYS A 232 -60.89 -32.21 -23.63
CA LYS A 232 -59.48 -31.79 -23.52
C LYS A 232 -59.20 -30.67 -24.52
N ASN A 233 -58.04 -30.01 -24.33
CA ASN A 233 -57.17 -29.24 -25.28
C ASN A 233 -56.89 -27.83 -24.70
N GLU A 234 -55.68 -27.24 -24.66
CA GLU A 234 -54.38 -27.41 -25.35
C GLU A 234 -53.28 -26.62 -24.56
N PRO A 235 -51.96 -26.76 -24.86
CA PRO A 235 -50.87 -26.16 -24.08
C PRO A 235 -50.56 -24.68 -24.40
N CYS A 236 -50.41 -23.84 -23.37
CA CYS A 236 -49.93 -22.45 -23.47
C CYS A 236 -48.47 -22.34 -23.94
N VAL A 237 -48.17 -21.48 -24.91
CA VAL A 237 -46.81 -21.04 -25.27
C VAL A 237 -46.69 -19.54 -24.98
N CYS A 238 -45.99 -19.16 -23.91
CA CYS A 238 -45.63 -17.74 -23.63
C CYS A 238 -44.17 -17.50 -24.07
N LYS A 239 -43.89 -16.38 -24.74
CA LYS A 239 -42.59 -16.07 -25.37
C LYS A 239 -41.64 -15.23 -24.49
N ASP A 240 -42.09 -14.77 -23.33
CA ASP A 240 -41.28 -13.96 -22.39
C ASP A 240 -41.53 -14.38 -20.92
N PRO A 241 -40.48 -14.67 -20.11
CA PRO A 241 -40.61 -15.26 -18.77
C PRO A 241 -40.93 -14.26 -17.63
N GLY A 242 -41.46 -13.07 -17.94
CA GLY A 242 -41.64 -11.99 -16.95
C GLY A 242 -42.98 -11.26 -16.98
N ASP A 243 -43.96 -11.71 -17.76
CA ASP A 243 -45.26 -11.02 -17.88
C ASP A 243 -46.31 -11.60 -16.89
N PRO A 244 -46.81 -10.80 -15.92
CA PRO A 244 -47.81 -11.22 -14.94
C PRO A 244 -49.24 -11.39 -15.51
N LEU A 245 -49.46 -11.20 -16.82
CA LEU A 245 -50.76 -11.40 -17.49
C LEU A 245 -50.88 -12.71 -18.29
N CYS A 246 -49.85 -13.57 -18.34
CA CYS A 246 -49.97 -14.92 -18.95
C CYS A 246 -50.74 -15.86 -17.99
N GLY A 247 -52.02 -16.10 -18.26
CA GLY A 247 -52.96 -16.86 -17.42
C GLY A 247 -52.76 -18.38 -17.29
N CYS A 248 -51.52 -18.86 -17.29
CA CYS A 248 -51.19 -20.30 -17.19
C CYS A 248 -50.76 -20.68 -15.76
N ILE A 249 -51.45 -20.13 -14.75
CA ILE A 249 -51.31 -20.55 -13.35
C ILE A 249 -52.26 -21.73 -13.11
N LYS A 250 -51.68 -22.92 -13.00
CA LYS A 250 -52.22 -24.05 -12.26
C LYS A 250 -51.11 -24.64 -11.40
#